data_AF-A0A078A7I2-F1
#
_entry.id   AF-A0A078A7I2-F1
#
_cell.length_a   1.000
_cell.length_b   1.000
_cell.length_c   1.000
_cell.angle_alpha   90.00
_cell.angle_beta   90.00
_cell.angle_gamma   90.00
#
_symmetry.space_group_name_H-M   'P 1'
#
loop_
_entity.id
_entity.type
_entity.pdbx_description
1 polymer ?
#
loop_
_entity_poly.entity_id
_entity_poly.type
_entity_poly.pdbx_seq_one_letter_code
_entity_poly.pdbx_strand_id
1 'polypeptide(L)'
;MLFFYFIGWVIFSQSILMRMFTCCKKKRRLDTYSIKQKNHSGSPWLILSAHRGGSFERVENTLTAFKNAIENGMDLLECDVQMTKDGVVVVAHDNDILRLCGIKKNVNEFNYDELPPMQRRIPLHFSEGEYVLLPEEDGKFTTLRQLFEIANYKLISIDLKDKNDEMKHKVNDLIKEFKREHLTIWGSMVPKEHNKIGRLNPNTPQFFSGGQTMMVYLMYYLGLLFLYPLPSDAFMVPIFNSEKEKLFAQMVKKRKGGCLMRLAIVILGVLLRNSKNLYRHLRKRGVIVVVWVLNEEQEFIEALDFFPEIDGIMTDCPTKLYEFASRQNYKLE
;
A
#
# COMPACT_ATOMS: atom_id res chain seq x y z
N MET A 1 -10.66 2.18 37.21
CA MET A 1 -12.08 2.11 36.78
C MET A 1 -12.51 3.35 36.01
N LEU A 2 -12.43 4.56 36.58
CA LEU A 2 -12.85 5.82 35.94
C LEU A 2 -12.22 6.12 34.56
N PHE A 3 -10.95 5.77 34.34
CA PHE A 3 -10.27 5.93 33.05
C PHE A 3 -10.91 5.11 31.91
N PHE A 4 -11.35 3.89 32.21
CA PHE A 4 -12.02 3.01 31.24
C PHE A 4 -13.45 3.47 30.93
N TYR A 5 -14.16 4.05 31.92
CA TYR A 5 -15.48 4.66 31.69
C TYR A 5 -15.40 5.95 30.87
N PHE A 6 -14.36 6.77 31.08
CA PHE A 6 -14.11 7.96 30.27
C PHE A 6 -13.80 7.61 28.82
N ILE A 7 -12.92 6.62 28.58
CA ILE A 7 -12.63 6.11 27.23
C ILE A 7 -13.90 5.53 26.58
N GLY A 8 -14.70 4.75 27.33
CA GLY A 8 -15.96 4.19 26.83
C GLY A 8 -16.99 5.26 26.44
N TRP A 9 -17.14 6.32 27.23
CA TRP A 9 -18.06 7.44 26.96
C TRP A 9 -17.58 8.32 25.79
N VAL A 10 -16.28 8.55 25.68
CA VAL A 10 -15.67 9.24 24.53
C VAL A 10 -15.90 8.44 23.24
N ILE A 11 -15.68 7.13 23.23
CA ILE A 11 -15.94 6.27 22.05
C ILE A 11 -17.44 6.27 21.68
N PHE A 12 -18.33 6.20 22.67
CA PHE A 12 -19.79 6.18 22.43
C PHE A 12 -20.32 7.51 21.88
N SER A 13 -19.94 8.65 22.47
CA SER A 13 -20.35 9.98 22.01
C SER A 13 -19.75 10.36 20.65
N GLN A 14 -18.52 9.93 20.36
CA GLN A 14 -17.86 10.11 19.05
C GLN A 14 -18.60 9.40 17.91
N SER A 15 -19.22 8.26 18.20
CA SER A 15 -20.02 7.49 17.22
C SER A 15 -21.24 8.28 16.73
N ILE A 16 -21.78 9.18 17.56
CA ILE A 16 -22.93 10.02 17.26
C ILE A 16 -22.49 11.26 16.47
N LEU A 17 -21.45 11.97 16.93
CA LEU A 17 -20.90 13.16 16.25
C LEU A 17 -20.39 12.85 14.83
N MET A 18 -19.68 11.73 14.63
CA MET A 18 -19.21 11.31 13.30
C MET A 18 -20.35 10.87 12.36
N ARG A 19 -21.52 10.50 12.89
CA ARG A 19 -22.72 10.20 12.09
C ARG A 19 -23.44 11.46 11.64
N MET A 20 -23.42 12.53 12.45
CA MET A 20 -24.17 13.76 12.22
C MET A 20 -23.42 14.79 11.36
N PHE A 21 -22.08 14.79 11.37
CA PHE A 21 -21.28 15.78 10.64
C PHE A 21 -20.15 15.12 9.83
N THR A 22 -20.22 15.23 8.51
CA THR A 22 -19.06 14.95 7.62
C THR A 22 -18.70 16.25 6.91
N CYS A 23 -17.65 16.92 7.37
CA CYS A 23 -17.19 18.16 6.74
C CYS A 23 -16.52 17.81 5.40
N CYS A 24 -17.20 18.19 4.32
CA CYS A 24 -16.76 18.14 2.92
C CYS A 24 -16.38 16.75 2.37
N LYS A 25 -17.17 16.27 1.40
CA LYS A 25 -16.85 15.09 0.60
C LYS A 25 -15.82 15.47 -0.47
N LYS A 26 -14.67 14.79 -0.51
CA LYS A 26 -13.68 14.97 -1.57
C LYS A 26 -14.22 14.36 -2.87
N LYS A 27 -14.09 15.07 -3.99
CA LYS A 27 -14.32 14.48 -5.32
C LYS A 27 -13.19 13.48 -5.56
N ARG A 28 -13.52 12.23 -5.89
CA ARG A 28 -12.50 11.21 -6.21
C ARG A 28 -11.78 11.63 -7.49
N ARG A 29 -10.45 11.80 -7.38
CA ARG A 29 -9.53 12.04 -8.52
C ARG A 29 -9.09 10.73 -9.19
N LEU A 30 -9.17 9.63 -8.45
CA LEU A 30 -8.97 8.27 -8.96
C LEU A 30 -10.12 7.87 -9.86
N ASP A 31 -9.80 7.47 -11.09
CA ASP A 31 -10.76 6.84 -11.97
C ASP A 31 -11.03 5.41 -11.50
N THR A 32 -12.04 5.31 -10.64
CA THR A 32 -12.61 4.02 -10.24
C THR A 32 -13.78 3.64 -11.13
N TYR A 33 -14.07 4.40 -12.21
CA TYR A 33 -15.23 4.19 -13.07
C TYR A 33 -15.07 2.97 -13.97
N SER A 34 -13.89 2.73 -14.54
CA SER A 34 -13.54 1.45 -15.20
C SER A 34 -13.73 0.26 -14.25
N ILE A 35 -13.37 0.45 -12.98
CA ILE A 35 -13.53 -0.57 -11.93
C ILE A 35 -15.00 -0.70 -11.46
N LYS A 36 -15.81 0.37 -11.57
CA LYS A 36 -17.23 0.40 -11.19
C LYS A 36 -18.19 -0.03 -12.30
N GLN A 37 -17.87 0.14 -13.58
CA GLN A 37 -18.74 -0.26 -14.70
C GLN A 37 -19.00 -1.78 -14.74
N LYS A 38 -18.15 -2.59 -14.10
CA LYS A 38 -18.36 -4.03 -13.90
C LYS A 38 -19.62 -4.37 -13.06
N ASN A 39 -20.26 -3.38 -12.42
CA ASN A 39 -21.40 -3.56 -11.50
C ASN A 39 -22.77 -3.27 -12.12
N HIS A 40 -23.44 -4.31 -12.60
CA HIS A 40 -24.89 -4.29 -12.91
C HIS A 40 -25.77 -5.13 -11.95
N SER A 41 -25.24 -5.72 -10.85
CA SER A 41 -25.98 -6.75 -10.08
C SER A 41 -25.81 -6.79 -8.54
N GLY A 42 -25.61 -5.67 -7.85
CA GLY A 42 -25.81 -5.61 -6.39
C GLY A 42 -24.76 -6.26 -5.45
N SER A 43 -23.71 -6.93 -5.96
CA SER A 43 -22.59 -7.45 -5.13
C SER A 43 -21.69 -6.32 -4.59
N PRO A 44 -21.09 -6.47 -3.38
CA PRO A 44 -20.09 -5.54 -2.87
C PRO A 44 -18.82 -5.55 -3.74
N TRP A 45 -18.19 -4.38 -3.88
CA TRP A 45 -16.99 -4.17 -4.69
C TRP A 45 -15.72 -4.21 -3.83
N LEU A 46 -14.69 -4.93 -4.27
CA LEU A 46 -13.41 -5.07 -3.58
C LEU A 46 -12.26 -4.90 -4.58
N ILE A 47 -11.36 -3.94 -4.34
CA ILE A 47 -10.12 -3.76 -5.09
C ILE A 47 -9.16 -4.88 -4.70
N LEU A 48 -8.74 -5.69 -5.67
CA LEU A 48 -7.68 -6.67 -5.48
C LEU A 48 -6.33 -6.05 -5.81
N SER A 49 -5.42 -6.05 -4.84
CA SER A 49 -4.13 -5.38 -4.98
C SER A 49 -2.95 -6.34 -4.82
N ALA A 50 -2.01 -6.28 -5.76
CA ALA A 50 -0.76 -7.06 -5.70
C ALA A 50 0.37 -6.21 -5.12
N HIS A 51 0.84 -6.58 -3.92
CA HIS A 51 2.00 -5.97 -3.29
C HIS A 51 3.27 -6.35 -4.05
N ARG A 52 3.98 -5.36 -4.62
CA ARG A 52 5.17 -5.57 -5.47
C ARG A 52 4.97 -6.57 -6.60
N GLY A 53 3.75 -6.67 -7.12
CA GLY A 53 3.37 -7.65 -8.15
C GLY A 53 3.10 -9.08 -7.64
N GLY A 54 3.06 -9.33 -6.33
CA GLY A 54 2.79 -10.65 -5.75
C GLY A 54 4.06 -11.36 -5.30
N SER A 55 4.73 -10.77 -4.30
CA SER A 55 6.08 -11.17 -3.89
C SER A 55 6.23 -12.60 -3.32
N PHE A 56 5.12 -13.28 -2.99
CA PHE A 56 5.14 -14.68 -2.55
C PHE A 56 5.11 -15.65 -3.73
N GLU A 57 4.52 -15.26 -4.85
CA GLU A 57 4.29 -16.12 -6.02
C GLU A 57 5.39 -15.96 -7.08
N ARG A 58 5.95 -14.75 -7.17
CA ARG A 58 7.02 -14.37 -8.12
C ARG A 58 8.00 -13.43 -7.44
N VAL A 59 9.18 -13.26 -8.05
CA VAL A 59 10.18 -12.30 -7.57
C VAL A 59 9.58 -10.89 -7.59
N GLU A 60 9.60 -10.24 -6.42
CA GLU A 60 9.00 -8.92 -6.25
C GLU A 60 9.53 -7.89 -7.26
N ASN A 61 8.67 -6.97 -7.68
CA ASN A 61 9.02 -5.85 -8.56
C ASN A 61 9.63 -6.24 -9.92
N THR A 62 9.45 -7.49 -10.38
CA THR A 62 9.81 -7.88 -11.75
C THR A 62 8.63 -7.79 -12.70
N LEU A 63 8.92 -7.66 -14.01
CA LEU A 63 7.92 -7.62 -15.05
C LEU A 63 7.08 -8.91 -15.06
N THR A 64 7.68 -10.06 -14.72
CA THR A 64 6.98 -11.34 -14.63
C THR A 64 5.98 -11.35 -13.47
N ALA A 65 6.35 -10.79 -12.30
CA ALA A 65 5.41 -10.65 -11.20
C ALA A 65 4.22 -9.76 -11.57
N PHE A 66 4.47 -8.60 -12.18
CA PHE A 66 3.40 -7.70 -12.60
C PHE A 66 2.50 -8.31 -13.69
N LYS A 67 3.07 -9.01 -14.69
CA LYS A 67 2.28 -9.74 -15.70
C LYS A 67 1.40 -10.79 -15.05
N ASN A 68 1.96 -11.59 -14.14
CA ASN A 68 1.20 -12.60 -13.42
C ASN A 68 0.06 -11.98 -12.59
N ALA A 69 0.30 -10.87 -11.89
CA ALA A 69 -0.75 -10.15 -11.16
C ALA A 69 -1.87 -9.64 -12.09
N ILE A 70 -1.52 -9.10 -13.26
CA ILE A 70 -2.49 -8.63 -14.27
C ILE A 70 -3.34 -9.79 -14.79
N GLU A 71 -2.69 -10.92 -15.13
CA GLU A 71 -3.33 -12.15 -15.61
C GLU A 71 -4.24 -12.76 -14.53
N ASN A 72 -3.86 -12.68 -13.26
CA ASN A 72 -4.65 -13.06 -12.09
C ASN A 72 -5.74 -12.04 -11.72
N GLY A 73 -6.09 -11.11 -12.61
CA GLY A 73 -7.22 -10.21 -12.43
C GLY A 73 -7.03 -9.10 -11.39
N MET A 74 -5.81 -8.83 -10.91
CA MET A 74 -5.56 -7.78 -9.92
C MET A 74 -5.92 -6.39 -10.48
N ASP A 75 -6.57 -5.55 -9.69
CA ASP A 75 -7.01 -4.20 -10.08
C ASP A 75 -5.91 -3.16 -9.86
N LEU A 76 -5.12 -3.34 -8.80
CA LEU A 76 -4.07 -2.42 -8.36
C LEU A 76 -2.73 -3.15 -8.24
N LEU A 77 -1.71 -2.58 -8.86
CA LEU A 77 -0.32 -3.01 -8.71
C LEU A 77 0.40 -2.04 -7.79
N GLU A 78 0.96 -2.51 -6.69
CA GLU A 78 1.82 -1.69 -5.84
C GLU A 78 3.29 -1.94 -6.19
N CYS A 79 4.10 -0.89 -6.15
CA CYS A 79 5.52 -0.98 -6.44
C CYS A 79 6.33 0.12 -5.75
N ASP A 80 7.60 -0.18 -5.50
CA ASP A 80 8.58 0.76 -4.96
C ASP A 80 9.54 1.24 -6.06
N VAL A 81 9.88 2.52 -6.10
CA VAL A 81 10.81 3.05 -7.12
C VAL A 81 12.06 3.68 -6.54
N GLN A 82 13.15 3.47 -7.28
CA GLN A 82 14.47 4.06 -7.08
C GLN A 82 15.04 4.53 -8.42
N MET A 83 16.14 5.26 -8.38
CA MET A 83 16.78 5.81 -9.58
C MET A 83 18.23 5.37 -9.66
N THR A 84 18.63 4.94 -10.85
CA THR A 84 20.01 4.66 -11.23
C THR A 84 20.81 5.95 -11.39
N LYS A 85 22.13 5.83 -11.50
CA LYS A 85 23.07 6.96 -11.64
C LYS A 85 22.81 7.79 -12.91
N ASP A 86 22.40 7.14 -13.99
CA ASP A 86 22.07 7.73 -15.29
C ASP A 86 20.59 8.16 -15.40
N GLY A 87 19.84 8.14 -14.29
CA GLY A 87 18.51 8.73 -14.22
C GLY A 87 17.38 7.82 -14.73
N VAL A 88 17.63 6.52 -14.90
CA VAL A 88 16.59 5.54 -15.20
C VAL A 88 15.87 5.14 -13.91
N VAL A 89 14.54 5.28 -13.90
CA VAL A 89 13.70 4.89 -12.77
C VAL A 89 13.44 3.39 -12.82
N VAL A 90 13.96 2.67 -11.85
CA VAL A 90 13.78 1.23 -11.68
C VAL A 90 12.85 0.91 -10.52
N VAL A 91 12.19 -0.23 -10.60
CA VAL A 91 11.30 -0.72 -9.57
C VAL A 91 12.09 -1.62 -8.62
N ALA A 92 12.30 -1.17 -7.38
CA ALA A 92 13.10 -1.85 -6.36
C ALA A 92 12.78 -1.34 -4.95
N HIS A 93 12.60 -2.26 -4.01
CA HIS A 93 12.22 -1.92 -2.63
C HIS A 93 13.41 -1.62 -1.70
N ASP A 94 14.42 -2.48 -1.69
CA ASP A 94 15.49 -2.47 -0.70
C ASP A 94 16.43 -1.29 -0.91
N ASN A 95 17.03 -0.77 0.17
CA ASN A 95 17.99 0.34 0.05
C ASN A 95 19.23 -0.03 -0.78
N ASP A 96 19.65 -1.30 -0.70
CA ASP A 96 20.77 -1.88 -1.45
C ASP A 96 20.33 -3.14 -2.19
N ILE A 97 21.12 -3.57 -3.17
CA ILE A 97 20.81 -4.74 -4.01
C ILE A 97 21.40 -6.05 -3.46
N LEU A 98 21.80 -6.11 -2.18
CA LEU A 98 22.45 -7.29 -1.60
C LEU A 98 21.54 -8.52 -1.69
N ARG A 99 20.26 -8.36 -1.35
CA ARG A 99 19.31 -9.48 -1.38
C ARG A 99 19.02 -9.97 -2.79
N LEU A 100 18.86 -9.04 -3.74
CA LEU A 100 18.49 -9.37 -5.10
C LEU A 100 19.69 -9.87 -5.92
N CYS A 101 20.86 -9.26 -5.77
CA CYS A 101 22.01 -9.45 -6.65
C CYS A 101 23.26 -10.01 -5.93
N GLY A 102 23.23 -10.17 -4.61
CA GLY A 102 24.38 -10.63 -3.82
C GLY A 102 25.47 -9.56 -3.63
N ILE A 103 25.21 -8.32 -4.04
CA ILE A 103 26.19 -7.21 -4.02
C ILE A 103 25.66 -6.10 -3.11
N LYS A 104 26.44 -5.74 -2.09
CA LYS A 104 26.07 -4.67 -1.15
C LYS A 104 26.42 -3.29 -1.72
N LYS A 105 25.59 -2.82 -2.65
CA LYS A 105 25.64 -1.47 -3.24
C LYS A 105 24.22 -0.96 -3.50
N ASN A 106 24.07 0.35 -3.57
CA ASN A 106 22.78 0.97 -3.87
C ASN A 106 22.53 1.03 -5.38
N VAL A 107 21.26 1.15 -5.76
CA VAL A 107 20.84 1.31 -7.18
C VAL A 107 21.48 2.54 -7.83
N ASN A 108 21.59 3.65 -7.09
CA ASN A 108 22.13 4.92 -7.58
C ASN A 108 23.66 4.92 -7.80
N GLU A 109 24.34 3.80 -7.55
CA GLU A 109 25.77 3.63 -7.83
C GLU A 109 26.06 3.10 -9.24
N PHE A 110 25.03 2.65 -9.97
CA PHE A 110 25.15 2.02 -11.30
C PHE A 110 24.42 2.82 -12.36
N ASN A 111 24.93 2.82 -13.59
CA ASN A 111 24.08 3.08 -14.75
C ASN A 111 23.13 1.88 -14.96
N TYR A 112 21.98 2.08 -15.60
CA TYR A 112 20.99 1.02 -15.75
C TYR A 112 21.52 -0.25 -16.42
N ASP A 113 22.29 -0.10 -17.50
CA ASP A 113 22.87 -1.24 -18.22
C ASP A 113 24.02 -1.94 -17.48
N GLU A 114 24.53 -1.33 -16.40
CA GLU A 114 25.57 -1.88 -15.53
C GLU A 114 25.00 -2.59 -14.30
N LEU A 115 23.69 -2.55 -14.08
CA LEU A 115 23.06 -3.23 -12.96
C LEU A 115 23.31 -4.74 -13.05
N PRO A 116 23.79 -5.38 -11.97
CA PRO A 116 24.02 -6.82 -11.97
C PRO A 116 22.69 -7.58 -12.10
N PRO A 117 22.70 -8.77 -12.73
CA PRO A 117 21.52 -9.59 -12.79
C PRO A 117 21.09 -10.04 -11.39
N MET A 118 19.80 -10.28 -11.23
CA MET A 118 19.25 -10.87 -10.02
C MET A 118 19.69 -12.34 -9.87
N GLN A 119 19.78 -12.80 -8.62
CA GLN A 119 20.08 -14.19 -8.29
C GLN A 119 18.89 -15.09 -8.62
N ARG A 120 19.17 -16.37 -8.95
CA ARG A 120 18.11 -17.36 -9.25
C ARG A 120 17.20 -17.64 -8.04
N ARG A 121 17.78 -17.64 -6.84
CA ARG A 121 17.11 -17.91 -5.56
C ARG A 121 17.14 -16.65 -4.71
N ILE A 122 15.99 -16.01 -4.55
CA ILE A 122 15.87 -14.73 -3.82
C ILE A 122 15.15 -14.97 -2.50
N PRO A 123 15.79 -14.68 -1.35
CA PRO A 123 15.15 -14.79 -0.04
C PRO A 123 13.95 -13.84 0.08
N LEU A 124 12.88 -14.30 0.73
CA LEU A 124 11.75 -13.45 1.11
C LEU A 124 12.13 -12.65 2.35
N HIS A 125 12.02 -11.32 2.28
CA HIS A 125 12.43 -10.43 3.37
C HIS A 125 11.44 -10.43 4.56
N PHE A 126 10.23 -10.96 4.36
CA PHE A 126 9.17 -11.07 5.37
C PHE A 126 8.92 -12.51 5.84
N SER A 127 9.59 -13.52 5.26
CA SER A 127 9.41 -14.93 5.63
C SER A 127 10.76 -15.65 5.76
N GLU A 128 11.11 -16.04 6.99
CA GLU A 128 12.45 -16.58 7.31
C GLU A 128 12.62 -18.00 6.75
N GLY A 129 13.69 -18.21 5.96
CA GLY A 129 14.02 -19.49 5.35
C GLY A 129 13.34 -19.75 4.00
N GLU A 130 12.34 -18.93 3.63
CA GLU A 130 11.64 -19.03 2.36
C GLU A 130 12.30 -18.20 1.26
N TYR A 131 12.06 -18.62 0.01
CA TYR A 131 12.63 -18.01 -1.17
C TYR A 131 11.72 -18.21 -2.37
N VAL A 132 11.85 -17.31 -3.35
CA VAL A 132 11.24 -17.42 -4.66
C VAL A 132 12.31 -17.67 -5.71
N LEU A 133 11.92 -18.40 -6.76
CA LEU A 133 12.79 -18.74 -7.88
C LEU A 133 12.50 -17.81 -9.05
N LEU A 134 13.53 -17.11 -9.51
CA LEU A 134 13.45 -16.22 -10.67
C LEU A 134 13.42 -17.04 -11.97
N PRO A 135 12.43 -16.88 -12.87
CA PRO A 135 12.41 -17.57 -14.16
C PRO A 135 13.68 -17.32 -14.99
N GLU A 136 14.01 -18.22 -15.93
CA GLU A 136 15.26 -18.10 -16.72
C GLU A 136 15.25 -16.89 -17.66
N GLU A 137 14.08 -16.48 -18.16
CA GLU A 137 13.91 -15.27 -18.96
C GLU A 137 13.88 -13.95 -18.15
N ASP A 138 14.00 -14.00 -16.83
CA ASP A 138 13.92 -12.85 -15.93
C ASP A 138 15.27 -12.65 -15.19
N GLY A 139 15.61 -11.42 -14.79
CA GLY A 139 16.98 -11.14 -14.32
C GLY A 139 17.41 -9.69 -14.29
N LYS A 140 16.86 -8.87 -15.20
CA LYS A 140 17.08 -7.43 -15.19
C LYS A 140 16.07 -6.74 -14.28
N PHE A 141 16.50 -5.63 -13.67
CA PHE A 141 15.59 -4.75 -12.97
C PHE A 141 14.53 -4.22 -13.92
N THR A 142 13.27 -4.25 -13.49
CA THR A 142 12.17 -3.67 -14.25
C THR A 142 12.21 -2.16 -14.12
N THR A 143 12.07 -1.45 -15.24
CA THR A 143 11.90 0.01 -15.23
C THR A 143 10.45 0.39 -15.00
N LEU A 144 10.21 1.57 -14.42
CA LEU A 144 8.85 2.08 -14.26
C LEU A 144 8.15 2.25 -15.62
N ARG A 145 8.90 2.61 -16.67
CA ARG A 145 8.40 2.68 -18.04
C ARG A 145 7.86 1.33 -18.52
N GLN A 146 8.63 0.25 -18.37
CA GLN A 146 8.19 -1.10 -18.75
C GLN A 146 6.93 -1.53 -17.98
N LEU A 147 6.86 -1.22 -16.69
CA LEU A 147 5.64 -1.48 -15.91
C LEU A 147 4.44 -0.70 -16.48
N PHE A 148 4.62 0.58 -16.80
CA PHE A 148 3.59 1.41 -17.41
C PHE A 148 3.13 0.89 -18.78
N GLU A 149 4.03 0.33 -19.59
CA GLU A 149 3.69 -0.26 -20.88
C GLU A 149 2.77 -1.47 -20.75
N ILE A 150 2.97 -2.33 -19.75
CA ILE A 150 2.15 -3.54 -19.56
C ILE A 150 0.88 -3.31 -18.73
N ALA A 151 0.86 -2.30 -17.86
CA ALA A 151 -0.20 -2.11 -16.88
C ALA A 151 -1.55 -1.67 -17.49
N ASN A 152 -1.59 -1.25 -18.77
CA ASN A 152 -2.82 -0.88 -19.47
C ASN A 152 -3.72 0.06 -18.62
N TYR A 153 -4.96 -0.35 -18.31
CA TYR A 153 -5.93 0.39 -17.47
C TYR A 153 -5.86 0.07 -15.97
N LYS A 154 -4.88 -0.72 -15.52
CA LYS A 154 -4.73 -1.08 -14.10
C LYS A 154 -4.29 0.12 -13.26
N LEU A 155 -4.75 0.16 -12.01
CA LEU A 155 -4.25 1.13 -11.05
C LEU A 155 -2.81 0.78 -10.67
N ILE A 156 -1.97 1.79 -10.45
CA ILE A 156 -0.62 1.61 -9.92
C ILE A 156 -0.45 2.48 -8.68
N SER A 157 0.02 1.90 -7.59
CA SER A 157 0.48 2.64 -6.40
C SER A 157 2.00 2.64 -6.36
N ILE A 158 2.62 3.84 -6.39
CA ILE A 158 4.07 4.03 -6.47
C ILE A 158 4.58 4.65 -5.17
N ASP A 159 5.38 3.92 -4.39
CA ASP A 159 6.13 4.46 -3.25
C ASP A 159 7.53 4.93 -3.67
N LEU A 160 7.80 6.23 -3.53
CA LEU A 160 9.09 6.84 -3.82
C LEU A 160 9.98 6.74 -2.56
N LYS A 161 11.01 5.88 -2.63
CA LYS A 161 11.93 5.61 -1.51
C LYS A 161 13.04 6.67 -1.36
N ASP A 162 13.45 7.29 -2.46
CA ASP A 162 14.57 8.25 -2.48
C ASP A 162 14.12 9.70 -2.18
N LYS A 163 15.01 10.46 -1.53
CA LYS A 163 14.90 11.90 -1.30
C LYS A 163 15.31 12.73 -2.52
N ASN A 164 15.90 12.12 -3.54
CA ASN A 164 16.29 12.80 -4.77
C ASN A 164 15.09 13.52 -5.41
N ASP A 165 15.23 14.82 -5.69
CA ASP A 165 14.19 15.62 -6.33
C ASP A 165 14.09 15.35 -7.84
N GLU A 166 15.21 15.03 -8.51
CA GLU A 166 15.22 14.62 -9.91
C GLU A 166 14.36 13.37 -10.14
N MET A 167 14.45 12.38 -9.26
CA MET A 167 13.62 11.16 -9.34
C MET A 167 12.12 11.51 -9.30
N LYS A 168 11.71 12.47 -8.46
CA LYS A 168 10.30 12.90 -8.38
C LYS A 168 9.84 13.51 -9.70
N HIS A 169 10.68 14.33 -10.32
CA HIS A 169 10.41 14.89 -11.65
C HIS A 169 10.34 13.81 -12.72
N LYS A 170 11.30 12.88 -12.77
CA LYS A 170 11.31 11.75 -13.71
C LYS A 170 10.05 10.88 -13.60
N VAL A 171 9.64 10.52 -12.37
CA VAL A 171 8.40 9.77 -12.14
C VAL A 171 7.17 10.58 -12.57
N ASN A 172 7.10 11.86 -12.24
CA ASN A 172 6.02 12.74 -12.68
C ASN A 172 5.92 12.79 -14.21
N ASP A 173 7.05 12.93 -14.88
CA ASP A 173 7.11 13.07 -16.32
C ASP A 173 6.65 11.78 -17.01
N LEU A 174 7.04 10.61 -16.48
CA LEU A 174 6.50 9.33 -16.93
C LEU A 174 4.98 9.23 -16.71
N ILE A 175 4.45 9.68 -15.57
CA ILE A 175 2.99 9.65 -15.33
C ILE A 175 2.25 10.50 -16.37
N LYS A 176 2.77 11.70 -16.67
CA LYS A 176 2.20 12.62 -17.68
C LYS A 176 2.34 12.08 -19.11
N GLU A 177 3.51 11.55 -19.44
CA GLU A 177 3.82 10.97 -20.75
C GLU A 177 2.83 9.85 -21.10
N PHE A 178 2.58 8.94 -20.15
CA PHE A 178 1.63 7.86 -20.29
C PHE A 178 0.17 8.27 -20.00
N LYS A 179 -0.10 9.57 -19.73
CA LYS A 179 -1.43 10.16 -19.49
C LYS A 179 -2.25 9.42 -18.43
N ARG A 180 -1.59 8.99 -17.34
CA ARG A 180 -2.17 8.10 -16.33
C ARG A 180 -2.28 8.71 -14.94
N GLU A 181 -2.35 10.04 -14.84
CA GLU A 181 -2.60 10.73 -13.56
C GLU A 181 -3.85 10.20 -12.84
N HIS A 182 -4.88 9.76 -13.56
CA HIS A 182 -6.13 9.25 -13.01
C HIS A 182 -6.08 7.75 -12.63
N LEU A 183 -5.02 7.03 -13.05
CA LEU A 183 -4.78 5.61 -12.78
C LEU A 183 -3.58 5.39 -11.84
N THR A 184 -2.87 6.45 -11.46
CA THR A 184 -1.70 6.35 -10.59
C THR A 184 -2.00 6.96 -9.23
N ILE A 185 -1.64 6.23 -8.17
CA ILE A 185 -1.52 6.73 -6.81
C ILE A 185 -0.02 6.81 -6.54
N TRP A 186 0.46 7.93 -6.02
CA TRP A 186 1.89 8.06 -5.77
C TRP A 186 2.16 8.85 -4.48
N GLY A 187 3.34 8.66 -3.92
CA GLY A 187 3.72 9.34 -2.69
C GLY A 187 5.03 8.82 -2.13
N SER A 188 5.34 9.29 -0.94
CA SER A 188 6.40 8.72 -0.11
C SER A 188 5.88 8.51 1.31
N MET A 189 6.38 7.50 2.00
CA MET A 189 6.15 7.33 3.44
C MET A 189 6.83 8.43 4.28
N VAL A 190 7.82 9.15 3.72
CA VAL A 190 8.51 10.26 4.38
C VAL A 190 7.71 11.56 4.20
N PRO A 191 7.17 12.19 5.28
CA PRO A 191 6.24 13.33 5.14
C PRO A 191 6.79 14.52 4.36
N LYS A 192 8.09 14.84 4.55
CA LYS A 192 8.74 15.94 3.84
C LYS A 192 8.77 15.71 2.33
N GLU A 193 9.11 14.49 1.91
CA GLU A 193 9.18 14.12 0.50
C GLU A 193 7.77 13.99 -0.09
N HIS A 194 6.83 13.43 0.67
CA HIS A 194 5.42 13.34 0.28
C HIS A 194 4.81 14.71 -0.06
N ASN A 195 5.07 15.73 0.76
CA ASN A 195 4.57 17.08 0.52
C ASN A 195 5.17 17.70 -0.76
N LYS A 196 6.43 17.39 -1.11
CA LYS A 196 7.02 17.83 -2.37
C LYS A 196 6.33 17.17 -3.57
N ILE A 197 6.11 15.86 -3.49
CA ILE A 197 5.42 15.07 -4.53
C ILE A 197 4.02 15.65 -4.78
N GLY A 198 3.27 15.94 -3.72
CA GLY A 198 1.92 16.47 -3.85
C GLY A 198 1.84 17.89 -4.43
N ARG A 199 2.88 18.72 -4.23
CA ARG A 199 2.98 20.03 -4.90
C ARG A 199 3.39 19.90 -6.36
N LEU A 200 4.23 18.92 -6.69
CA LEU A 200 4.75 18.69 -8.03
C LEU A 200 3.64 18.29 -9.01
N ASN A 201 2.75 17.39 -8.58
CA ASN A 201 1.56 17.04 -9.37
C ASN A 201 0.33 16.88 -8.46
N PRO A 202 -0.42 17.97 -8.24
CA PRO A 202 -1.63 17.92 -7.41
C PRO A 202 -2.80 17.23 -8.10
N ASN A 203 -2.72 16.95 -9.40
CA ASN A 203 -3.79 16.25 -10.13
C ASN A 203 -3.71 14.74 -9.90
N THR A 204 -2.51 14.21 -9.67
CA THR A 204 -2.31 12.79 -9.38
C THR A 204 -2.70 12.47 -7.92
N PRO A 205 -3.60 11.50 -7.71
CA PRO A 205 -3.98 10.96 -6.41
C PRO A 205 -2.79 10.55 -5.55
N GLN A 206 -2.89 10.77 -4.24
CA GLN A 206 -1.83 10.44 -3.28
C GLN A 206 -2.32 9.47 -2.22
N PHE A 207 -1.46 8.55 -1.78
CA PHE A 207 -1.72 7.79 -0.56
C PHE A 207 -1.37 8.62 0.70
N PHE A 208 -1.77 8.19 1.88
CA PHE A 208 -1.38 8.87 3.12
C PHE A 208 0.04 8.49 3.53
N SER A 209 0.93 9.47 3.66
CA SER A 209 2.26 9.27 4.28
C SER A 209 2.14 8.84 5.74
N GLY A 210 3.22 8.29 6.32
CA GLY A 210 3.21 7.85 7.73
C GLY A 210 2.80 8.95 8.71
N GLY A 211 3.26 10.19 8.50
CA GLY A 211 2.87 11.33 9.35
C GLY A 211 1.39 11.73 9.21
N GLN A 212 0.85 11.70 7.98
CA GLN A 212 -0.57 11.98 7.75
C GLN A 212 -1.45 10.87 8.35
N THR A 213 -1.04 9.61 8.21
CA THR A 213 -1.72 8.46 8.83
C THR A 213 -1.79 8.61 10.34
N MET A 214 -0.66 8.94 10.99
CA MET A 214 -0.65 9.19 12.44
C MET A 214 -1.56 10.35 12.85
N MET A 215 -1.62 11.43 12.06
CA MET A 215 -2.51 12.56 12.35
C MET A 215 -3.98 12.17 12.23
N VAL A 216 -4.34 11.34 11.24
CA VAL A 216 -5.71 10.81 11.10
C VAL A 216 -6.11 10.02 12.34
N TYR A 217 -5.24 9.11 12.82
CA TYR A 217 -5.51 8.37 14.05
C TYR A 217 -5.62 9.30 15.27
N LEU A 218 -4.71 10.27 15.43
CA LEU A 218 -4.78 11.24 16.52
C LEU A 218 -6.12 11.99 16.52
N MET A 219 -6.51 12.55 15.37
CA MET A 219 -7.77 13.29 15.23
C MET A 219 -8.99 12.39 15.42
N TYR A 220 -8.92 11.12 15.01
CA TYR A 220 -9.97 10.13 15.25
C TYR A 220 -10.18 9.91 16.75
N TYR A 221 -9.11 9.62 17.50
CA TYR A 221 -9.21 9.35 18.93
C TYR A 221 -9.53 10.58 19.77
N LEU A 222 -9.13 11.78 19.31
CA LEU A 222 -9.59 13.05 19.89
C LEU A 222 -11.04 13.39 19.56
N GLY A 223 -11.69 12.68 18.62
CA GLY A 223 -13.06 12.97 18.18
C GLY A 223 -13.18 14.17 17.25
N LEU A 224 -12.06 14.69 16.74
CA LEU A 224 -11.97 15.89 15.92
C LEU A 224 -11.78 15.59 14.43
N LEU A 225 -11.73 14.31 14.03
CA LEU A 225 -11.50 13.91 12.64
C LEU A 225 -12.51 14.50 11.66
N PHE A 226 -13.76 14.72 12.09
CA PHE A 226 -14.78 15.31 11.23
C PHE A 226 -14.47 16.75 10.80
N LEU A 227 -13.67 17.49 11.57
CA LEU A 227 -13.16 18.83 11.26
C LEU A 227 -11.84 18.79 10.50
N TYR A 228 -11.07 17.71 10.65
CA TYR A 228 -9.74 17.59 10.07
C TYR A 228 -9.82 17.44 8.54
N PRO A 229 -9.21 18.34 7.74
CA PRO A 229 -9.15 18.21 6.29
C PRO A 229 -8.24 17.05 5.90
N LEU A 230 -8.76 16.11 5.11
CA LEU A 230 -8.00 14.92 4.71
C LEU A 230 -7.04 15.29 3.56
N PRO A 231 -5.71 15.17 3.76
CA PRO A 231 -4.74 15.69 2.79
C PRO A 231 -4.61 14.82 1.53
N SER A 232 -4.84 13.51 1.65
CA SER A 232 -4.57 12.53 0.59
C SER A 232 -5.85 11.79 0.17
N ASP A 233 -5.74 10.87 -0.80
CA ASP A 233 -6.86 10.23 -1.49
C ASP A 233 -7.01 8.74 -1.14
N ALA A 234 -5.91 8.05 -0.84
CA ALA A 234 -5.91 6.61 -0.55
C ALA A 234 -5.24 6.28 0.79
N PHE A 235 -6.03 5.82 1.74
CA PHE A 235 -5.58 5.36 3.05
C PHE A 235 -5.17 3.89 2.96
N MET A 236 -3.89 3.66 2.70
CA MET A 236 -3.29 2.33 2.60
C MET A 236 -2.61 1.98 3.92
N VAL A 237 -3.20 1.10 4.72
CA VAL A 237 -2.70 0.81 6.08
C VAL A 237 -2.55 -0.67 6.40
N PRO A 238 -1.59 -1.03 7.27
CA PRO A 238 -1.44 -2.41 7.67
C PRO A 238 -2.56 -2.85 8.64
N ILE A 239 -3.04 -4.09 8.50
CA ILE A 239 -3.87 -4.73 9.53
C ILE A 239 -2.98 -5.55 10.49
N PHE A 240 -3.22 -5.39 11.79
CA PHE A 240 -2.64 -6.23 12.83
C PHE A 240 -3.67 -7.25 13.32
N ASN A 241 -3.65 -8.45 12.72
CA ASN A 241 -4.31 -9.61 13.27
C ASN A 241 -3.47 -10.24 14.42
N SER A 242 -4.02 -11.27 15.05
CA SER A 242 -3.41 -11.90 16.24
C SER A 242 -2.08 -12.59 15.95
N GLU A 243 -1.85 -13.07 14.73
CA GLU A 243 -0.60 -13.72 14.32
C GLU A 243 0.50 -12.72 14.02
N LYS A 244 0.20 -11.67 13.24
CA LYS A 244 1.15 -10.56 13.02
C LYS A 244 1.51 -9.87 14.31
N GLU A 245 0.61 -9.77 15.28
CA GLU A 245 0.91 -9.26 16.63
C GLU A 245 1.99 -10.10 17.33
N LYS A 246 1.91 -11.44 17.26
CA LYS A 246 2.93 -12.34 17.82
C LYS A 246 4.26 -12.20 17.10
N LEU A 247 4.25 -12.21 15.77
CA LEU A 247 5.45 -12.05 14.95
C LEU A 247 6.12 -10.70 15.21
N PHE A 248 5.32 -9.63 15.31
CA PHE A 248 5.77 -8.29 15.58
C PHE A 248 6.30 -8.16 17.02
N ALA A 249 5.63 -8.74 18.01
CA ALA A 249 6.13 -8.81 19.38
C ALA A 249 7.47 -9.55 19.47
N GLN A 250 7.68 -10.60 18.68
CA GLN A 250 8.95 -11.31 18.57
C GLN A 250 10.05 -10.45 17.90
N MET A 251 9.74 -9.75 16.80
CA MET A 251 10.67 -8.80 16.17
C MET A 251 11.08 -7.66 17.13
N VAL A 252 10.13 -7.16 17.92
CA VAL A 252 10.36 -6.11 18.93
C VAL A 252 11.18 -6.61 20.12
N LYS A 253 11.08 -7.90 20.47
CA LYS A 253 11.99 -8.56 21.42
C LYS A 253 13.42 -8.67 20.85
N LYS A 254 13.56 -8.99 19.55
CA LYS A 254 14.86 -9.13 18.85
C LYS A 254 15.55 -7.79 18.56
N ARG A 255 14.81 -6.69 18.31
CA ARG A 255 15.40 -5.36 18.09
C ARG A 255 15.82 -4.72 19.42
N LYS A 256 17.02 -4.10 19.44
CA LYS A 256 17.55 -3.26 20.55
C LYS A 256 16.78 -1.93 20.72
N GLY A 257 15.48 -1.88 20.47
CA GLY A 257 14.64 -0.72 20.72
C GLY A 257 14.26 -0.68 22.20
N GLY A 258 14.56 0.42 22.89
CA GLY A 258 14.22 0.62 24.31
C GLY A 258 12.72 0.47 24.60
N CYS A 259 12.35 0.35 25.88
CA CYS A 259 10.98 0.11 26.36
C CYS A 259 9.90 1.00 25.69
N LEU A 260 10.23 2.26 25.43
CA LEU A 260 9.34 3.25 24.81
C LEU A 260 8.90 2.87 23.37
N MET A 261 9.81 2.32 22.57
CA MET A 261 9.51 1.88 21.20
C MET A 261 8.57 0.66 21.22
N ARG A 262 8.76 -0.24 22.19
CA ARG A 262 7.89 -1.40 22.39
C ARG A 262 6.47 -0.97 22.75
N LEU A 263 6.35 0.00 23.65
CA LEU A 263 5.07 0.55 24.07
C LEU A 263 4.33 1.25 22.92
N ALA A 264 5.03 2.10 22.16
CA ALA A 264 4.44 2.80 21.01
C ALA A 264 3.86 1.84 19.96
N ILE A 265 4.53 0.72 19.75
CA ILE A 265 4.10 -0.34 18.84
C ILE A 265 2.82 -1.04 19.32
N VAL A 266 2.77 -1.42 20.60
CA VAL A 266 1.57 -2.07 21.18
C VAL A 266 0.38 -1.12 21.09
N ILE A 267 0.59 0.15 21.42
CA ILE A 267 -0.42 1.20 21.27
C ILE A 267 -0.89 1.25 19.81
N LEU A 268 0.02 1.34 18.83
CA LEU A 268 -0.34 1.38 17.42
C LEU A 268 -1.18 0.16 16.99
N GLY A 269 -0.81 -1.06 17.40
CA GLY A 269 -1.59 -2.27 17.11
C GLY A 269 -3.02 -2.21 17.68
N VAL A 270 -3.17 -1.73 18.92
CA VAL A 270 -4.48 -1.53 19.55
C VAL A 270 -5.31 -0.47 18.81
N LEU A 271 -4.69 0.62 18.37
CA LEU A 271 -5.37 1.68 17.62
C LEU A 271 -5.85 1.18 16.24
N LEU A 272 -5.00 0.42 15.53
CA LEU A 272 -5.33 -0.17 14.23
C LEU A 272 -6.49 -1.18 14.33
N ARG A 273 -6.55 -1.97 15.41
CA ARG A 273 -7.64 -2.92 15.64
C ARG A 273 -8.98 -2.24 15.98
N ASN A 274 -8.95 -1.16 16.75
CA ASN A 274 -10.15 -0.52 17.30
C ASN A 274 -10.71 0.63 16.43
N SER A 275 -10.33 0.72 15.17
CA SER A 275 -10.66 1.83 14.28
C SER A 275 -11.68 1.48 13.20
N LYS A 276 -12.60 0.53 13.45
CA LYS A 276 -13.65 0.14 12.48
C LYS A 276 -14.48 1.33 11.95
N ASN A 277 -14.82 2.29 12.83
CA ASN A 277 -15.57 3.48 12.44
C ASN A 277 -14.73 4.52 11.68
N LEU A 278 -13.40 4.47 11.80
CA LEU A 278 -12.50 5.35 11.07
C LEU A 278 -12.62 5.12 9.57
N TYR A 279 -12.52 3.87 9.12
CA TYR A 279 -12.51 3.55 7.69
C TYR A 279 -13.83 3.93 7.02
N ARG A 280 -14.96 3.63 7.68
CA ARG A 280 -16.28 4.15 7.31
C ARG A 280 -16.29 5.67 7.11
N HIS A 281 -15.75 6.41 8.09
CA HIS A 281 -15.71 7.87 8.04
C HIS A 281 -14.86 8.38 6.87
N LEU A 282 -13.68 7.79 6.66
CA LEU A 282 -12.78 8.12 5.56
C LEU A 282 -13.46 7.87 4.20
N ARG A 283 -14.11 6.72 4.03
CA ARG A 283 -14.85 6.37 2.79
C ARG A 283 -16.00 7.31 2.49
N LYS A 284 -16.80 7.67 3.50
CA LYS A 284 -17.88 8.67 3.34
C LYS A 284 -17.35 10.02 2.86
N ARG A 285 -16.11 10.35 3.21
CA ARG A 285 -15.41 11.57 2.77
C ARG A 285 -14.66 11.42 1.44
N GLY A 286 -14.80 10.28 0.77
CA GLY A 286 -14.28 10.03 -0.57
C GLY A 286 -12.90 9.38 -0.61
N VAL A 287 -12.28 9.08 0.55
CA VAL A 287 -10.99 8.38 0.62
C VAL A 287 -11.17 6.90 0.30
N ILE A 288 -10.23 6.34 -0.45
CA ILE A 288 -10.15 4.90 -0.72
C ILE A 288 -9.39 4.23 0.41
N VAL A 289 -9.90 3.14 0.98
CA VAL A 289 -9.24 2.41 2.07
C VAL A 289 -8.78 1.04 1.57
N VAL A 290 -7.47 0.82 1.53
CA VAL A 290 -6.88 -0.48 1.17
C VAL A 290 -6.05 -0.98 2.34
N VAL A 291 -6.21 -2.26 2.69
CA VAL A 291 -5.49 -2.86 3.82
C VAL A 291 -4.41 -3.81 3.35
N TRP A 292 -3.25 -3.79 4.02
CA TRP A 292 -2.06 -4.53 3.58
C TRP A 292 -1.26 -5.15 4.76
N VAL A 293 -0.23 -5.96 4.53
CA VAL A 293 -0.25 -6.99 3.47
C VAL A 293 -0.91 -8.21 4.08
N LEU A 294 -1.88 -8.81 3.40
CA LEU A 294 -2.60 -10.00 3.87
C LEU A 294 -2.29 -11.17 2.94
N ASN A 295 -1.94 -12.34 3.46
CA ASN A 295 -1.44 -13.47 2.66
C ASN A 295 -2.16 -14.80 2.91
N GLU A 296 -2.95 -14.89 3.99
CA GLU A 296 -3.77 -16.07 4.29
C GLU A 296 -5.26 -15.78 4.17
N GLU A 297 -6.04 -16.78 3.76
CA GLU A 297 -7.49 -16.65 3.60
C GLU A 297 -8.19 -16.19 4.88
N GLN A 298 -7.73 -16.69 6.02
CA GLN A 298 -8.24 -16.28 7.32
C GLN A 298 -8.03 -14.77 7.55
N GLU A 299 -6.93 -14.19 7.08
CA GLU A 299 -6.71 -12.74 7.16
C GLU A 299 -7.68 -11.99 6.26
N PHE A 300 -7.98 -12.52 5.05
CA PHE A 300 -8.95 -11.90 4.14
C PHE A 300 -10.35 -11.88 4.75
N ILE A 301 -10.78 -13.00 5.34
CA ILE A 301 -12.06 -13.11 6.07
C ILE A 301 -12.07 -12.10 7.22
N GLU A 302 -11.03 -12.08 8.05
CA GLU A 302 -10.93 -11.12 9.15
C GLU A 302 -10.97 -9.67 8.67
N ALA A 303 -10.29 -9.34 7.57
CA ALA A 303 -10.35 -7.98 7.04
C ALA A 303 -11.77 -7.57 6.63
N LEU A 304 -12.50 -8.46 5.97
CA LEU A 304 -13.85 -8.19 5.49
C LEU A 304 -14.89 -8.19 6.61
N ASP A 305 -14.76 -9.11 7.58
CA ASP A 305 -15.67 -9.22 8.73
C ASP A 305 -15.45 -8.10 9.76
N PHE A 306 -14.19 -7.79 10.06
CA PHE A 306 -13.87 -6.75 11.04
C PHE A 306 -14.02 -5.35 10.46
N PHE A 307 -13.77 -5.18 9.17
CA PHE A 307 -13.83 -3.89 8.50
C PHE A 307 -14.76 -3.97 7.29
N PRO A 308 -16.10 -4.06 7.50
CA PRO A 308 -17.09 -4.19 6.43
C PRO A 308 -17.15 -2.99 5.47
N GLU A 309 -16.25 -2.02 5.63
CA GLU A 309 -16.16 -0.79 4.86
C GLU A 309 -14.70 -0.46 4.52
N ILE A 310 -13.94 -1.45 4.06
CA ILE A 310 -12.74 -1.21 3.24
C ILE A 310 -13.13 -1.17 1.76
N ASP A 311 -12.26 -0.62 0.92
CA ASP A 311 -12.40 -0.67 -0.53
C ASP A 311 -11.51 -1.75 -1.16
N GLY A 312 -10.44 -2.22 -0.51
CA GLY A 312 -9.52 -3.20 -1.09
C GLY A 312 -8.63 -3.94 -0.11
N ILE A 313 -8.08 -5.06 -0.58
CA ILE A 313 -7.07 -5.87 0.11
C ILE A 313 -5.83 -5.94 -0.77
N MET A 314 -4.66 -5.78 -0.16
CA MET A 314 -3.36 -5.92 -0.78
C MET A 314 -2.63 -7.14 -0.25
N THR A 315 -2.08 -7.96 -1.15
CA THR A 315 -1.50 -9.28 -0.86
C THR A 315 -0.19 -9.52 -1.60
N ASP A 316 0.67 -10.37 -1.03
CA ASP A 316 1.81 -10.98 -1.71
C ASP A 316 1.40 -12.23 -2.52
N CYS A 317 0.16 -12.70 -2.38
CA CYS A 317 -0.40 -13.90 -3.02
C CYS A 317 -1.61 -13.56 -3.94
N PRO A 318 -1.40 -12.91 -5.11
CA PRO A 318 -2.47 -12.52 -6.03
C PRO A 318 -3.43 -13.65 -6.40
N THR A 319 -2.91 -14.84 -6.71
CA THR A 319 -3.71 -16.00 -7.11
C THR A 319 -4.67 -16.39 -5.98
N LYS A 320 -4.15 -16.50 -4.75
CA LYS A 320 -4.94 -16.87 -3.57
C LYS A 320 -6.07 -15.85 -3.30
N LEU A 321 -5.77 -14.56 -3.39
CA LEU A 321 -6.77 -13.51 -3.17
C LEU A 321 -7.85 -13.51 -4.26
N TYR A 322 -7.48 -13.73 -5.52
CA TYR A 322 -8.43 -13.82 -6.63
C TYR A 322 -9.39 -15.01 -6.46
N GLU A 323 -8.86 -16.20 -6.16
CA GLU A 323 -9.66 -17.41 -5.91
C GLU A 323 -10.61 -17.22 -4.72
N PHE A 324 -10.12 -16.61 -3.64
CA PHE A 324 -10.94 -16.26 -2.50
C PHE A 324 -12.08 -15.31 -2.88
N ALA A 325 -11.77 -14.21 -3.56
CA ALA A 325 -12.77 -13.23 -3.99
C ALA A 325 -13.82 -13.84 -4.94
N SER A 326 -13.38 -14.74 -5.83
CA SER A 326 -14.24 -15.47 -6.77
C SER A 326 -15.26 -16.32 -6.02
N ARG A 327 -14.80 -17.11 -5.02
CA ARG A 327 -15.68 -17.98 -4.22
C ARG A 327 -16.67 -17.20 -3.36
N GLN A 328 -16.32 -15.98 -2.94
CA GLN A 328 -17.17 -15.10 -2.15
C GLN A 328 -18.12 -14.24 -3.01
N ASN A 329 -18.19 -14.48 -4.33
CA ASN A 329 -19.01 -13.74 -5.29
C ASN A 329 -18.72 -12.22 -5.34
N TYR A 330 -17.48 -11.80 -5.02
CA TYR A 330 -17.01 -10.48 -5.44
C TYR A 330 -16.83 -10.51 -6.97
N LYS A 331 -17.27 -9.46 -7.68
CA LYS A 331 -17.14 -9.40 -9.15
C LYS A 331 -15.69 -9.15 -9.58
N LEU A 332 -15.22 -9.92 -10.56
CA LEU A 332 -13.81 -9.96 -10.96
C LEU A 332 -13.51 -9.78 -12.46
N GLU A 333 -14.50 -9.47 -13.29
CA GLU A 333 -14.35 -9.45 -14.77
C GLU A 333 -13.62 -8.23 -15.31
#